data_AF-A0A165HVP8-F1
#
_entry.id   AF-A0A165HVP8-F1
#
_cell.length_a   1.000
_cell.length_b   1.000
_cell.length_c   1.000
_cell.angle_alpha   90.00
_cell.angle_beta   90.00
_cell.angle_gamma   90.00
#
_symmetry.space_group_name_H-M   'P 1'
#
loop_
_entity.id
_entity.type
_entity.pdbx_description
1 polymer ?
#
loop_
_entity_poly.entity_id
_entity_poly.type
_entity_poly.pdbx_seq_one_letter_code
_entity_poly.pdbx_strand_id
1 'polypeptide(L)'
;PFKNGSIFHLLHWQYTGSNQKSEAEMQRLIDIITEPDFDANELKGVRIASEWKHVEAVTTADANGIFKPADGWKKASVKIPLPKEREEFPSEADAPMLNVPDVYHRSLLEIIKSVCMDDDASFYHWHPFMLYWRRPRPDSSDDGS
;
A
#
# COMPACT_ATOMS: atom_id res chain seq x y z
N PRO A 1 13.84 32.06 -25.09
CA PRO A 1 13.18 32.93 -24.08
C PRO A 1 11.80 32.33 -23.74
N PHE A 2 11.40 32.32 -22.47
CA PHE A 2 10.10 31.77 -22.05
C PHE A 2 8.96 32.74 -22.40
N LYS A 3 7.76 32.21 -22.65
CA LYS A 3 6.61 33.02 -23.12
C LYS A 3 6.06 33.99 -22.04
N ASN A 4 6.17 33.64 -20.76
CA ASN A 4 5.82 34.49 -19.63
C ASN A 4 6.53 34.00 -18.34
N GLY A 5 6.39 34.76 -17.25
CA GLY A 5 7.01 34.44 -15.96
C GLY A 5 6.50 33.15 -15.32
N SER A 6 5.21 32.84 -15.46
CA SER A 6 4.61 31.61 -14.89
C SER A 6 5.20 30.35 -15.53
N ILE A 7 5.36 30.33 -16.85
CA ILE A 7 5.99 29.24 -17.60
C ILE A 7 7.46 29.10 -17.19
N PHE A 8 8.17 30.21 -16.97
CA PHE A 8 9.53 30.17 -16.45
C PHE A 8 9.60 29.50 -15.08
N HIS A 9 8.75 29.87 -14.13
CA HIS A 9 8.76 29.28 -12.78
C HIS A 9 8.44 27.78 -12.79
N LEU A 10 7.45 27.35 -13.60
CA LEU A 10 7.08 25.94 -13.73
C LEU A 10 8.20 25.10 -14.35
N LEU A 11 8.77 25.56 -15.47
CA LEU A 11 9.87 24.85 -16.13
C LEU A 11 11.15 24.89 -15.29
N HIS A 12 11.46 26.00 -14.64
CA HIS A 12 12.59 26.09 -13.71
C HIS A 12 12.42 25.09 -12.57
N TRP A 13 11.22 25.00 -11.96
CA TRP A 13 10.95 23.98 -10.94
C TRP A 13 11.12 22.55 -11.48
N GLN A 14 10.66 22.25 -12.69
CA GLN A 14 10.86 20.94 -13.31
C GLN A 14 12.34 20.56 -13.38
N TYR A 15 13.16 21.49 -13.90
CA TYR A 15 14.59 21.27 -14.11
C TYR A 15 15.42 21.36 -12.83
N THR A 16 14.84 21.81 -11.71
CA THR A 16 15.51 21.84 -10.41
C THR A 16 15.13 20.65 -9.52
N GLY A 17 16.13 20.09 -8.83
CA GLY A 17 15.95 18.94 -7.92
C GLY A 17 16.21 17.59 -8.59
N SER A 18 15.37 16.59 -8.30
CA SER A 18 15.46 15.25 -8.90
C SER A 18 15.01 15.23 -10.37
N ASN A 19 15.73 14.49 -11.22
CA ASN A 19 15.41 14.24 -12.63
C ASN A 19 14.19 13.30 -12.84
N GLN A 20 13.44 13.00 -11.77
CA GLN A 20 12.31 12.06 -11.82
C GLN A 20 10.98 12.70 -12.24
N LYS A 21 10.93 14.01 -12.48
CA LYS A 21 9.68 14.66 -12.90
C LYS A 21 9.47 14.45 -14.39
N SER A 22 8.33 13.87 -14.76
CA SER A 22 7.97 13.66 -16.17
C SER A 22 7.22 14.87 -16.72
N GLU A 23 7.17 14.97 -18.05
CA GLU A 23 6.36 15.97 -18.74
C GLU A 23 4.85 15.77 -18.46
N ALA A 24 4.39 14.53 -18.40
CA ALA A 24 3.00 14.20 -18.08
C ALA A 24 2.58 14.66 -16.67
N GLU A 25 3.44 14.48 -15.65
CA GLU A 25 3.16 14.96 -14.31
C GLU A 25 3.18 16.50 -14.22
N MET A 26 4.00 17.16 -15.04
CA MET A 26 3.96 18.62 -15.14
C MET A 26 2.65 19.11 -15.73
N GLN A 27 2.14 18.46 -16.78
CA GLN A 27 0.86 18.83 -17.37
C GLN A 27 -0.28 18.65 -16.36
N ARG A 28 -0.29 17.57 -15.58
CA ARG A 28 -1.25 17.38 -14.48
C ARG A 28 -1.20 18.49 -13.44
N LEU A 29 0.00 18.96 -13.08
CA LEU A 29 0.14 20.09 -12.17
C LEU A 29 -0.46 21.38 -12.77
N ILE A 30 -0.24 21.62 -14.06
CA ILE A 30 -0.85 22.76 -14.76
C ILE A 30 -2.37 22.68 -14.69
N ASP A 31 -2.93 21.51 -14.94
CA ASP A 31 -4.38 21.31 -14.92
C ASP A 31 -4.94 21.64 -13.51
N ILE A 32 -4.30 21.14 -12.44
CA ILE A 32 -4.68 21.41 -11.03
C ILE A 32 -4.64 22.91 -10.71
N ILE A 33 -3.57 23.63 -11.06
CA ILE A 33 -3.46 25.05 -10.72
C ILE A 33 -4.40 25.96 -11.53
N THR A 34 -5.01 25.42 -12.58
CA THR A 34 -6.00 26.12 -13.43
C THR A 34 -7.44 25.77 -13.10
N GLU A 35 -7.70 24.84 -12.19
CA GLU A 35 -9.05 24.50 -11.75
C GLU A 35 -9.73 25.71 -11.07
N PRO A 36 -11.05 25.92 -11.26
CA PRO A 36 -11.76 27.08 -10.73
C PRO A 36 -11.79 27.17 -9.20
N ASP A 37 -11.63 26.04 -8.51
CA ASP A 37 -11.63 25.92 -7.05
C ASP A 37 -10.22 26.02 -6.43
N PHE A 38 -9.18 26.10 -7.26
CA PHE A 38 -7.81 26.21 -6.78
C PHE A 38 -7.45 27.67 -6.45
N ASP A 39 -7.21 27.97 -5.16
CA ASP A 39 -6.66 29.25 -4.71
C ASP A 39 -5.21 29.12 -4.21
N ALA A 40 -4.28 29.67 -4.99
CA ALA A 40 -2.86 29.71 -4.65
C ALA A 40 -2.56 30.44 -3.32
N ASN A 41 -3.46 31.29 -2.82
CA ASN A 41 -3.30 31.95 -1.53
C ASN A 41 -3.44 31.00 -0.34
N GLU A 42 -4.23 29.94 -0.48
CA GLU A 42 -4.43 28.93 0.57
C GLU A 42 -3.16 28.12 0.82
N LEU A 43 -2.26 28.06 -0.16
CA LEU A 43 -0.98 27.37 -0.05
C LEU A 43 0.07 28.16 0.74
N LYS A 44 -0.20 29.42 1.09
CA LYS A 44 0.75 30.27 1.82
C LYS A 44 0.94 29.75 3.25
N GLY A 45 2.16 29.28 3.52
CA GLY A 45 2.54 28.77 4.85
C GLY A 45 2.23 27.29 5.05
N VAL A 46 1.67 26.60 4.05
CA VAL A 46 1.45 25.16 4.10
C VAL A 46 2.77 24.42 4.20
N ARG A 47 2.84 23.51 5.17
CA ARG A 47 3.95 22.58 5.33
C ARG A 47 3.47 21.19 4.94
N ILE A 48 3.94 20.69 3.80
CA ILE A 48 3.54 19.40 3.24
C ILE A 48 3.65 18.25 4.26
N ALA A 49 4.71 18.23 5.09
CA ALA A 49 4.88 17.21 6.13
C ALA A 49 3.81 17.27 7.25
N SER A 50 3.24 18.44 7.52
CA SER A 50 2.15 18.59 8.51
C SER A 50 0.81 18.17 7.92
N GLU A 51 0.57 18.49 6.65
CA GLU A 51 -0.63 18.02 5.93
C GLU A 51 -0.65 16.50 5.80
N TRP A 52 0.49 15.87 5.49
CA TRP A 52 0.56 14.40 5.48
C TRP A 52 0.22 13.78 6.83
N LYS A 53 0.70 14.36 7.93
CA LYS A 53 0.34 13.90 9.29
C LYS A 53 -1.13 14.09 9.59
N HIS A 54 -1.74 15.18 9.12
CA HIS A 54 -3.16 15.42 9.28
C HIS A 54 -3.98 14.40 8.48
N VAL A 55 -3.63 14.15 7.22
CA VAL A 55 -4.25 13.11 6.39
C VAL A 55 -4.12 11.73 7.04
N GLU A 56 -2.93 11.39 7.52
CA GLU A 56 -2.68 10.13 8.23
C GLU A 56 -3.53 10.02 9.51
N ALA A 57 -3.58 11.09 10.32
CA ALA A 57 -4.42 11.14 11.52
C ALA A 57 -5.91 10.98 11.19
N VAL A 58 -6.41 11.63 10.15
CA VAL A 58 -7.82 11.50 9.71
C VAL A 58 -8.12 10.10 9.17
N THR A 59 -7.20 9.50 8.42
CA THR A 59 -7.36 8.10 7.93
C THR A 59 -7.24 7.06 9.04
N THR A 60 -6.61 7.38 10.16
CA THR A 60 -6.44 6.45 11.29
C THR A 60 -7.46 6.63 12.41
N ALA A 61 -8.06 7.83 12.55
CA ALA A 61 -8.92 8.18 13.68
C ALA A 61 -10.38 7.71 13.56
N ASP A 62 -10.93 7.51 12.36
CA ASP A 62 -12.35 7.18 12.19
C ASP A 62 -12.58 6.09 11.14
N ALA A 63 -13.80 5.53 11.15
CA ALA A 63 -14.36 4.41 10.37
C ALA A 63 -14.15 4.41 8.83
N ASN A 64 -13.31 5.30 8.30
CA ASN A 64 -12.85 5.43 6.92
C ASN A 64 -11.40 4.94 6.69
N GLY A 65 -10.70 4.45 7.71
CA GLY A 65 -9.40 3.79 7.55
C GLY A 65 -9.46 2.48 6.76
N ILE A 66 -8.31 1.87 6.47
CA ILE A 66 -8.19 0.60 5.70
C ILE A 66 -9.06 -0.53 6.28
N PHE A 67 -9.38 -0.46 7.58
CA PHE A 67 -10.14 -1.48 8.32
C PHE A 67 -11.62 -1.08 8.54
N LYS A 68 -12.34 -0.76 7.47
CA LYS A 68 -13.76 -0.38 7.56
C LYS A 68 -14.64 -1.58 7.91
N PRO A 69 -15.61 -1.43 8.83
CA PRO A 69 -16.62 -2.45 9.07
C PRO A 69 -17.45 -2.81 7.83
N ALA A 70 -17.70 -1.82 6.94
CA ALA A 70 -18.39 -2.01 5.67
C ALA A 70 -17.65 -2.99 4.74
N ASP A 71 -16.31 -3.01 4.79
CA ASP A 71 -15.47 -3.91 4.01
C ASP A 71 -15.29 -5.28 4.70
N GLY A 72 -16.09 -5.57 5.75
CA GLY A 72 -16.08 -6.84 6.47
C GLY A 72 -15.04 -6.96 7.58
N TRP A 73 -14.32 -5.87 7.91
CA TRP A 73 -13.37 -5.88 9.02
C TRP A 73 -14.08 -5.89 10.38
N LYS A 74 -13.58 -6.73 11.28
CA LYS A 74 -14.09 -6.90 12.64
C LYS A 74 -12.97 -6.61 13.61
N LYS A 75 -13.28 -5.84 14.66
CA LYS A 75 -12.36 -5.51 15.74
C LYS A 75 -12.60 -6.44 16.92
N ALA A 76 -11.56 -7.13 17.40
CA ALA A 76 -11.64 -8.09 18.49
C ALA A 76 -10.40 -8.01 19.40
N SER A 77 -10.52 -8.57 20.61
CA SER A 77 -9.39 -8.82 21.51
C SER A 77 -9.09 -10.31 21.46
N VAL A 78 -7.86 -10.69 21.12
CA VAL A 78 -7.46 -12.10 20.98
C VAL A 78 -6.56 -12.49 22.14
N LYS A 79 -6.79 -13.67 22.70
CA LYS A 79 -5.92 -14.25 23.72
C LYS A 79 -5.02 -15.29 23.07
N ILE A 80 -3.71 -15.10 23.18
CA ILE A 80 -2.70 -15.98 22.57
C ILE A 80 -1.90 -16.64 23.70
N PRO A 81 -1.77 -17.97 23.74
CA PRO A 81 -0.89 -18.64 24.68
C PRO A 81 0.57 -18.29 24.35
N LEU A 82 1.31 -17.77 25.34
CA LEU A 82 2.72 -17.44 25.22
C LEU A 82 3.55 -18.41 26.04
N PRO A 83 4.18 -19.43 25.42
CA PRO A 83 5.16 -20.24 26.10
C PRO A 83 6.34 -19.35 26.51
N LYS A 84 6.67 -19.37 27.79
CA LYS A 84 7.76 -18.57 28.35
C LYS A 84 9.07 -19.34 28.23
N GLU A 85 10.11 -18.67 27.77
CA GLU A 85 11.43 -19.29 27.64
C GLU A 85 11.93 -19.78 29.02
N ARG A 86 12.35 -21.04 29.09
CA ARG A 86 12.81 -21.76 30.31
C ARG A 86 11.72 -22.18 31.31
N GLU A 87 10.45 -22.08 30.97
CA GLU A 87 9.35 -22.70 31.71
C GLU A 87 8.64 -23.73 30.82
N GLU A 88 8.55 -24.98 31.28
CA GLU A 88 7.82 -26.04 30.60
C GLU A 88 6.38 -26.10 31.12
N PHE A 89 5.42 -26.00 30.22
CA PHE A 89 3.99 -26.18 30.52
C PHE A 89 3.53 -27.55 30.02
N PRO A 90 2.69 -28.29 30.77
CA PRO A 90 2.20 -29.61 30.37
C PRO A 90 1.42 -29.60 29.05
N SER A 91 0.75 -28.49 28.74
CA SER A 91 0.01 -28.28 27.50
C SER A 91 -0.01 -26.81 27.11
N GLU A 92 -0.33 -26.52 25.85
CA GLU A 92 -0.50 -25.15 25.35
C GLU A 92 -1.61 -24.38 26.10
N ALA A 93 -2.64 -25.08 26.58
CA ALA A 93 -3.74 -24.47 27.34
C ALA A 93 -3.31 -23.99 28.74
N ASP A 94 -2.23 -24.54 29.28
CA ASP A 94 -1.68 -24.17 30.59
C ASP A 94 -0.66 -23.02 30.50
N ALA A 95 -0.32 -22.59 29.28
CA ALA A 95 0.59 -21.47 29.06
C ALA A 95 -0.06 -20.12 29.42
N PRO A 96 0.71 -19.13 29.90
CA PRO A 96 0.21 -17.79 30.16
C PRO A 96 -0.44 -17.17 28.91
N MET A 97 -1.66 -16.67 29.05
CA MET A 97 -2.39 -16.05 27.95
C MET A 97 -2.06 -14.55 27.86
N LEU A 98 -1.52 -14.12 26.72
CA LEU A 98 -1.40 -12.70 26.39
C LEU A 98 -2.70 -12.22 25.77
N ASN A 99 -3.28 -11.17 26.37
CA ASN A 99 -4.39 -10.47 25.75
C ASN A 99 -3.86 -9.39 24.79
N VAL A 100 -4.19 -9.53 23.52
CA VAL A 100 -3.86 -8.56 22.47
C VAL A 100 -5.14 -7.77 22.14
N PRO A 101 -5.27 -6.51 22.59
CA PRO A 101 -6.40 -5.67 22.22
C PRO A 101 -6.27 -5.16 20.78
N ASP A 102 -7.36 -4.60 20.27
CA ASP A 102 -7.40 -3.86 18.99
C ASP A 102 -6.95 -4.67 17.75
N VAL A 103 -7.22 -5.98 17.72
CA VAL A 103 -6.94 -6.84 16.57
C VAL A 103 -8.05 -6.68 15.53
N TYR A 104 -7.69 -6.29 14.32
CA TYR A 104 -8.60 -6.26 13.18
C TYR A 104 -8.46 -7.54 12.36
N HIS A 105 -9.58 -8.20 12.08
CA HIS A 105 -9.61 -9.43 11.29
C HIS A 105 -10.81 -9.43 10.34
N ARG A 106 -10.71 -10.21 9.27
CA ARG A 106 -11.78 -10.39 8.28
C ARG A 106 -11.92 -11.88 7.96
N SER A 107 -13.14 -12.34 7.69
CA SER A 107 -13.38 -13.74 7.36
C SER A 107 -12.76 -14.06 5.99
N LEU A 108 -11.88 -15.08 5.94
CA LEU A 108 -11.29 -15.54 4.68
C LEU A 108 -12.37 -15.94 3.66
N LEU A 109 -13.45 -16.56 4.12
CA LEU A 109 -14.58 -16.91 3.25
C LEU A 109 -15.30 -15.67 2.69
N GLU A 110 -15.43 -14.60 3.48
CA GLU A 110 -16.03 -13.36 3.00
C GLU A 110 -15.12 -12.66 2.00
N ILE A 111 -13.79 -12.72 2.18
CA ILE A 111 -12.81 -12.22 1.21
C ILE A 111 -12.92 -12.98 -0.10
N ILE A 112 -12.88 -14.32 -0.05
CA ILE A 112 -12.97 -15.16 -1.26
C ILE A 112 -14.28 -14.86 -2.00
N LYS A 113 -15.41 -14.80 -1.28
CA LYS A 113 -16.70 -14.45 -1.89
C LYS A 113 -16.68 -13.07 -2.54
N SER A 114 -16.15 -12.04 -1.85
CA SER A 114 -16.12 -10.69 -2.42
C SER A 114 -15.27 -10.64 -3.70
N VAL A 115 -14.10 -11.30 -3.69
CA VAL A 115 -13.19 -11.35 -4.85
C VAL A 115 -13.81 -12.13 -6.00
N CYS A 116 -14.52 -13.23 -5.73
CA CYS A 116 -15.22 -14.00 -6.77
C CYS A 116 -16.43 -13.28 -7.37
N MET A 117 -17.04 -12.34 -6.64
CA MET A 117 -18.21 -11.57 -7.10
C MET A 117 -17.84 -10.25 -7.78
N ASP A 118 -16.57 -9.86 -7.73
CA ASP A 118 -16.04 -8.66 -8.38
C ASP A 118 -16.05 -8.81 -9.90
N ASP A 119 -16.23 -7.73 -10.65
CA ASP A 119 -16.18 -7.73 -12.12
C ASP A 119 -14.78 -8.17 -12.61
N ASP A 120 -13.76 -7.85 -11.83
CA ASP A 120 -12.37 -8.22 -12.09
C ASP A 120 -12.10 -9.72 -11.94
N ALA A 121 -13.00 -10.47 -11.31
CA ALA A 121 -12.90 -11.92 -11.11
C ALA A 121 -12.70 -12.68 -12.44
N SER A 122 -13.23 -12.11 -13.53
CA SER A 122 -13.11 -12.65 -14.89
C SER A 122 -11.67 -12.68 -15.41
N PHE A 123 -10.78 -11.84 -14.89
CA PHE A 123 -9.37 -11.75 -15.29
C PHE A 123 -8.42 -12.61 -14.44
N TYR A 124 -8.92 -13.29 -13.40
CA TYR A 124 -8.09 -14.09 -12.52
C TYR A 124 -7.79 -15.49 -13.05
N HIS A 125 -6.61 -16.00 -12.71
CA HIS A 125 -6.22 -17.38 -12.99
C HIS A 125 -6.80 -18.33 -11.94
N TRP A 126 -7.96 -18.92 -12.21
CA TRP A 126 -8.63 -19.88 -11.33
C TRP A 126 -7.92 -21.23 -11.23
N HIS A 127 -7.12 -21.56 -12.24
CA HIS A 127 -6.36 -22.80 -12.29
C HIS A 127 -4.90 -22.50 -11.95
N PRO A 128 -4.31 -23.24 -11.00
CA PRO A 128 -2.90 -23.07 -10.67
C PRO A 128 -2.02 -23.43 -11.87
N PHE A 129 -0.91 -22.73 -12.02
CA PHE A 129 0.10 -23.09 -13.01
C PHE A 129 0.85 -24.35 -12.59
N MET A 130 1.13 -25.23 -13.55
CA MET A 130 1.96 -26.40 -13.31
C MET A 130 3.44 -26.02 -13.39
N LEU A 131 4.14 -26.13 -12.26
CA LEU A 131 5.59 -25.97 -12.21
C LEU A 131 6.26 -27.33 -12.36
N TYR A 132 6.92 -27.57 -13.49
CA TYR A 132 7.74 -28.76 -13.68
C TYR A 132 9.19 -28.45 -13.33
N TRP A 133 9.77 -29.24 -12.43
CA TRP A 133 11.20 -29.19 -12.20
C TRP A 133 11.95 -29.66 -13.45
N ARG A 134 12.77 -28.78 -14.03
CA ARG A 134 13.67 -29.13 -15.13
C ARG A 134 15.06 -29.33 -14.53
N ARG A 135 15.62 -30.54 -14.72
CA ARG A 135 17.04 -30.79 -14.39
C ARG A 135 17.91 -29.79 -15.16
N PRO A 136 18.88 -29.13 -14.49
CA PRO A 136 19.95 -28.45 -15.20
C PRO A 136 20.62 -29.42 -16.18
N ARG A 137 20.77 -29.00 -17.43
CA ARG A 137 21.51 -29.80 -18.42
C ARG A 137 22.97 -29.82 -17.98
N PRO A 138 23.63 -30.98 -17.88
CA PRO A 138 25.06 -30.98 -17.64
C PRO A 138 25.71 -30.21 -18.79
N ASP A 139 26.55 -29.23 -18.45
CA ASP A 139 27.38 -28.53 -19.42
C ASP A 139 28.19 -29.60 -20.16
N SER A 140 27.89 -29.79 -21.44
CA SER A 140 28.81 -30.50 -22.32
C SER A 140 30.06 -29.63 -22.39
N SER A 141 31.06 -29.99 -21.58
CA SER A 141 32.43 -29.54 -21.80
C SER A 141 32.80 -29.91 -23.22
N ASP A 142 32.80 -28.89 -24.08
CA ASP A 142 33.28 -28.91 -25.44
C ASP A 142 34.79 -29.17 -25.38
N ASP A 143 35.15 -30.45 -25.51
CA ASP A 143 36.50 -30.87 -25.87
C ASP A 143 36.58 -30.82 -27.40
N GLY A 144 37.35 -29.88 -27.94
CA GLY A 144 37.71 -29.89 -29.36
C GLY A 144 37.98 -28.53 -29.99
N SER A 145 39.19 -27.99 -29.76
CA SER A 145 40.12 -27.54 -30.82
C SER A 145 41.44 -27.05 -30.22
#